data_AF-A0AAE1CX41-F1
#
_entry.id   AF-A0AAE1CX41-F1
#
_cell.length_a   1.000
_cell.length_b   1.000
_cell.length_c   1.000
_cell.angle_alpha   90.00
_cell.angle_beta   90.00
_cell.angle_gamma   90.00
#
_symmetry.space_group_name_H-M   'P 1'
#
loop_
_entity.id
_entity.type
_entity.pdbx_description
1 polymer ?
#
loop_
_entity_poly.entity_id
_entity_poly.type
_entity_poly.pdbx_seq_one_letter_code
_entity_poly.pdbx_strand_id
1 'polypeptide(L)'
;MKSAAITLLFLLELYVFGTYGELREAFLTQATGQECQTMQIGEQWKSSSHISCYMECMLFYPDTCQSIVYNAATLNCRPGSAAFRSIPKVVTSIPEANSNDIILYAKQPVPPCNANGNFALYEICGTTFCLNLVDSSEEYNNARASCDQKNSRLFIADTMVRFSVFWHISREKMSFEADVWVGLNDIATEGTFVWDDGEPLSDEMNQYIWDDGQPNNNGNEDCAEVRQSDAGSKGLSDEKCDLKGYYFCEPL
;
A
#
# COMPACT_ATOMS: atom_id res chain seq x y z
N MET A 1 5.30 -22.68 34.06
CA MET A 1 6.46 -21.86 33.66
C MET A 1 6.45 -21.68 32.14
N LYS A 2 5.97 -20.52 31.68
CA LYS A 2 6.53 -19.71 30.60
C LYS A 2 5.96 -18.31 30.85
N SER A 3 6.82 -17.43 31.33
CA SER A 3 6.48 -16.05 31.68
C SER A 3 6.16 -15.31 30.39
N ALA A 4 4.93 -14.86 30.20
CA ALA A 4 4.61 -13.88 29.17
C ALA A 4 5.09 -12.54 29.71
N ALA A 5 6.27 -12.11 29.27
CA ALA A 5 6.72 -10.75 29.48
C ALA A 5 5.80 -9.84 28.66
N ILE A 6 4.85 -9.18 29.34
CA ILE A 6 4.14 -8.04 28.77
C ILE A 6 5.18 -6.91 28.76
N THR A 7 5.84 -6.74 27.61
CA THR A 7 6.71 -5.58 27.37
C THR A 7 5.81 -4.35 27.39
N LEU A 8 5.92 -3.55 28.46
CA LEU A 8 5.23 -2.28 28.60
C LEU A 8 5.81 -1.32 27.54
N LEU A 9 5.17 -1.20 26.37
CA LEU A 9 5.46 -0.11 25.44
C LEU A 9 5.06 1.20 26.14
N PHE A 10 6.01 2.12 26.29
CA PHE A 10 5.72 3.49 26.71
C PHE A 10 4.80 4.14 25.67
N LEU A 11 3.53 4.32 26.03
CA LEU A 11 2.53 5.05 25.27
C LEU A 11 2.78 6.54 25.46
N LEU A 12 3.20 7.24 24.40
CA LEU A 12 3.23 8.71 24.39
C LEU A 12 2.07 9.19 23.51
N GLU A 13 1.04 9.77 24.13
CA GLU A 13 -0.05 10.45 23.43
C GLU A 13 0.49 11.79 22.90
N LEU A 14 0.48 11.97 21.58
CA LEU A 14 0.86 13.23 20.94
C LEU A 14 -0.30 13.73 20.07
N TYR A 15 -0.66 14.98 20.30
CA TYR A 15 -1.64 15.71 19.50
C TYR A 15 -0.90 16.47 18.39
N VAL A 16 -1.11 16.07 17.13
CA VAL A 16 -0.55 16.77 15.95
C VAL A 16 -1.63 17.65 15.34
N PHE A 17 -1.31 18.92 15.08
CA PHE A 17 -2.19 19.87 14.39
C PHE A 17 -2.00 19.73 12.87
N GLY A 18 -3.03 19.26 12.16
CA GLY A 18 -3.07 19.32 10.70
C GLY A 18 -3.38 20.72 10.17
N THR A 19 -3.16 20.94 8.88
CA THR A 19 -3.48 22.19 8.13
C THR A 19 -4.95 22.62 8.21
N TYR A 20 -5.83 21.72 8.69
CA TYR A 20 -7.26 21.98 8.93
C TYR A 20 -7.68 21.99 10.42
N GLY A 21 -6.74 22.02 11.37
CA GLY A 21 -7.07 22.13 12.80
C GLY A 21 -7.64 20.85 13.44
N GLU A 22 -7.54 19.70 12.78
CA GLU A 22 -7.83 18.40 13.40
C GLU A 22 -6.70 18.00 14.33
N LEU A 23 -7.03 17.77 15.61
CA LEU A 23 -6.16 17.09 16.57
C LEU A 23 -6.07 15.61 16.17
N ARG A 24 -4.91 15.16 15.67
CA ARG A 24 -4.68 13.74 15.40
C ARG A 24 -3.85 13.14 16.53
N GLU A 25 -4.37 12.12 17.19
CA GLU A 25 -3.60 11.25 18.06
C GLU A 25 -2.62 10.44 17.18
N ALA A 26 -1.35 10.81 17.19
CA ALA A 26 -0.33 10.08 16.46
C ALA A 26 0.39 9.11 17.40
N PHE A 27 -0.03 7.84 17.39
CA PHE A 27 0.72 6.77 18.06
C PHE A 27 1.79 6.24 17.13
N LEU A 28 3.06 6.45 17.50
CA LEU A 28 4.19 5.83 16.82
C LEU A 28 4.33 4.39 17.29
N THR A 29 4.13 3.45 16.36
CA THR A 29 4.31 2.02 16.61
C THR A 29 5.59 1.56 15.95
N GLN A 30 6.47 0.92 16.73
CA GLN A 30 7.66 0.28 16.18
C GLN A 30 7.29 -0.97 15.40
N ALA A 31 7.81 -1.08 14.18
CA ALA A 31 7.72 -2.28 13.36
C ALA A 31 8.40 -3.47 14.04
N THR A 32 7.73 -4.60 14.13
CA THR A 32 8.28 -5.83 14.73
C THR A 32 8.38 -7.02 13.77
N GLY A 33 7.80 -6.90 12.57
CA GLY A 33 7.76 -7.95 11.55
C GLY A 33 8.61 -7.65 10.31
N GLN A 34 9.10 -8.70 9.64
CA GLN A 34 9.90 -8.59 8.40
C GLN A 34 9.06 -8.07 7.21
N GLU A 35 7.73 -8.19 7.32
CA GLU A 35 6.76 -7.73 6.34
C GLU A 35 6.61 -6.21 6.28
N CYS A 36 7.05 -5.48 7.32
CA CYS A 36 6.91 -4.04 7.38
C CYS A 36 8.17 -3.35 6.89
N GLN A 37 8.06 -2.68 5.75
CA GLN A 37 9.13 -1.93 5.11
C GLN A 37 8.74 -0.45 4.96
N THR A 38 9.72 0.39 4.69
CA THR A 38 9.46 1.81 4.45
C THR A 38 10.16 2.27 3.19
N MET A 39 9.41 2.99 2.35
CA MET A 39 9.94 3.62 1.17
C MET A 39 10.47 4.99 1.54
N GLN A 40 11.75 5.25 1.30
CA GLN A 40 12.34 6.56 1.56
C GLN A 40 11.76 7.60 0.59
N ILE A 41 11.11 8.64 1.14
CA ILE A 41 10.44 9.70 0.38
C ILE A 41 11.22 11.01 0.31
N GLY A 42 12.44 11.02 0.84
CA GLY A 42 13.23 12.25 0.93
C GLY A 42 14.62 12.02 1.49
N GLU A 43 15.41 13.09 1.51
CA GLU A 43 16.77 13.04 2.06
C GLU A 43 16.76 12.77 3.56
N GLN A 44 17.86 12.18 4.06
CA GLN A 44 18.06 11.98 5.49
C GLN A 44 18.52 13.27 6.17
N TRP A 45 18.14 13.46 7.44
CA TRP A 45 18.64 14.55 8.28
C TRP A 45 18.97 14.09 9.70
N LYS A 46 19.54 15.00 10.49
CA LYS A 46 19.78 14.76 11.92
C LYS A 46 18.60 15.25 12.73
N SER A 47 18.05 14.40 13.59
CA SER A 47 16.97 14.76 14.49
C SER A 47 17.26 14.29 15.92
N SER A 48 16.94 15.11 16.92
CA SER A 48 17.29 14.86 18.32
C SER A 48 16.51 13.70 18.96
N SER A 49 15.38 13.32 18.37
CA SER A 49 14.54 12.21 18.80
C SER A 49 13.73 11.67 17.62
N HIS A 50 13.21 10.46 17.76
CA HIS A 50 12.29 9.89 16.78
C HIS A 50 10.97 10.69 16.68
N ILE A 51 10.56 11.38 17.75
CA ILE A 51 9.38 12.24 17.74
C ILE A 51 9.62 13.48 16.89
N SER A 52 10.74 14.18 17.09
CA SER A 52 11.12 15.34 16.28
C SER A 52 11.27 14.93 14.81
N CYS A 53 11.90 13.77 14.56
CA CYS A 53 12.03 13.16 13.24
C CYS A 53 10.66 12.96 12.56
N TYR A 54 9.70 12.38 13.27
CA TYR A 54 8.35 12.17 12.73
C TYR A 54 7.62 13.49 12.49
N MET A 55 7.68 14.44 13.43
CA MET A 55 7.05 15.75 13.26
C MET A 55 7.62 16.51 12.06
N GLU A 56 8.95 16.51 11.89
CA GLU A 56 9.63 17.10 10.74
C GLU A 56 9.24 16.40 9.43
N CYS A 57 9.13 15.08 9.45
CA CYS A 57 8.66 14.30 8.30
C CYS A 57 7.24 14.69 7.89
N MET A 58 6.30 14.80 8.83
CA MET A 58 4.93 15.24 8.56
C MET A 58 4.86 16.70 8.09
N LEU A 59 5.76 17.56 8.55
CA LEU A 59 5.82 18.96 8.14
C LEU A 59 6.35 19.12 6.71
N PHE A 60 7.35 18.33 6.33
CA PHE A 60 7.95 18.39 4.99
C PHE A 60 7.19 17.57 3.95
N TYR A 61 6.51 16.50 4.37
CA TYR A 61 5.82 15.54 3.50
C TYR A 61 4.42 15.21 4.07
N PRO A 62 3.50 16.19 4.11
CA PRO A 62 2.21 16.05 4.81
C PRO A 62 1.33 14.92 4.28
N ASP A 63 1.43 14.61 2.98
CA ASP A 63 0.55 13.64 2.32
C ASP A 63 1.18 12.24 2.20
N THR A 64 2.52 12.15 2.30
CA THR A 64 3.26 10.90 2.01
C THR A 64 4.06 10.36 3.20
N CYS A 65 4.34 11.18 4.22
CA CYS A 65 4.98 10.70 5.45
C CYS A 65 4.01 9.83 6.25
N GLN A 66 4.33 8.54 6.33
CA GLN A 66 3.56 7.57 7.11
C GLN A 66 4.45 6.77 8.06
N SER A 67 5.76 6.85 7.85
CA SER A 67 6.77 6.17 8.64
C SER A 67 8.07 6.96 8.71
N ILE A 68 8.93 6.59 9.65
CA ILE A 68 10.29 7.08 9.72
C ILE A 68 11.24 5.92 10.01
N VAL A 69 12.48 6.05 9.52
CA VAL A 69 13.61 5.24 9.99
C VAL A 69 14.44 6.12 10.91
N TYR A 70 14.63 5.68 12.15
CA TYR A 70 15.40 6.43 13.13
C TYR A 70 16.53 5.61 13.74
N ASN A 71 17.70 6.24 13.88
CA ASN A 71 18.84 5.67 14.56
C ASN A 71 19.22 6.52 15.77
N ALA A 72 19.01 5.99 16.98
CA ALA A 72 19.30 6.73 18.20
C ALA A 72 20.80 6.98 18.44
N ALA A 73 21.68 6.14 17.91
CA ALA A 73 23.12 6.28 18.09
C ALA A 73 23.72 7.37 17.18
N THR A 74 23.22 7.49 15.96
CA THR A 74 23.72 8.47 14.98
C THR A 74 22.84 9.71 14.86
N LEU A 75 21.65 9.71 15.48
CA LEU A 75 20.60 10.72 15.30
C LEU A 75 20.09 10.83 13.86
N ASN A 76 20.32 9.80 13.04
CA ASN A 76 19.83 9.80 11.65
C ASN A 76 18.31 9.61 11.64
N CYS A 77 17.64 10.53 10.97
CA CYS A 77 16.23 10.47 10.62
C CYS A 77 16.12 10.31 9.09
N ARG A 78 15.31 9.35 8.65
CA ARG A 78 14.91 9.22 7.25
C ARG A 78 13.39 9.25 7.16
N PRO A 79 12.81 10.14 6.33
CA PRO A 79 11.37 10.17 6.10
C PRO A 79 10.96 8.97 5.26
N GLY A 80 9.78 8.43 5.56
CA GLY A 80 9.31 7.23 4.90
C GLY A 80 7.81 7.21 4.64
N SER A 81 7.42 6.48 3.59
CA SER A 81 6.04 6.05 3.37
C SER A 81 5.90 4.56 3.69
N ALA A 82 4.72 4.13 4.13
CA ALA A 82 4.53 2.74 4.51
C ALA A 82 4.63 1.82 3.29
N ALA A 83 5.36 0.71 3.41
CA ALA A 83 5.48 -0.28 2.35
C ALA A 83 5.40 -1.69 2.91
N PHE A 84 4.94 -2.64 2.09
CA PHE A 84 4.62 -3.99 2.53
C PHE A 84 5.42 -5.03 1.76
N ARG A 85 6.25 -5.79 2.50
CA ARG A 85 7.23 -6.76 1.98
C ARG A 85 8.12 -6.16 0.87
N SER A 86 8.97 -6.99 0.28
CA SER A 86 9.69 -6.59 -0.92
C SER A 86 8.67 -6.41 -2.04
N ILE A 87 8.31 -5.16 -2.37
CA ILE A 87 7.92 -4.86 -3.76
C ILE A 87 9.10 -5.40 -4.57
N PRO A 88 8.92 -6.36 -5.50
CA PRO A 88 10.06 -7.09 -6.04
C PRO A 88 11.09 -6.20 -6.77
N LYS A 89 10.69 -4.98 -7.15
CA LYS A 89 11.54 -3.91 -7.70
C LYS A 89 12.09 -2.92 -6.67
N VAL A 90 11.52 -2.82 -5.47
CA VAL A 90 11.96 -1.94 -4.38
C VAL A 90 12.55 -2.80 -3.26
N VAL A 91 13.83 -3.12 -3.39
CA VAL A 91 14.57 -3.87 -2.35
C VAL A 91 15.14 -2.88 -1.36
N THR A 92 14.41 -2.58 -0.29
CA THR A 92 14.97 -1.90 0.87
C THR A 92 14.58 -2.66 2.12
N SER A 93 15.33 -3.71 2.46
CA SER A 93 15.23 -4.32 3.78
C SER A 93 15.67 -3.30 4.82
N ILE A 94 14.72 -2.70 5.52
CA ILE A 94 14.97 -1.79 6.63
C ILE A 94 14.28 -2.40 7.86
N PRO A 95 14.96 -2.50 9.01
CA PRO A 95 16.39 -2.25 9.22
C PRO A 95 17.27 -3.25 8.47
N GLU A 96 18.43 -2.81 7.98
CA GLU A 96 19.46 -3.74 7.50
C GLU A 96 19.87 -4.72 8.61
N ALA A 97 20.31 -5.93 8.25
CA ALA A 97 20.80 -6.91 9.22
C ALA A 97 21.96 -6.31 10.03
N ASN A 98 21.80 -6.27 11.37
CA ASN A 98 22.72 -5.65 12.35
C ASN A 98 22.68 -4.11 12.42
N SER A 99 21.69 -3.45 11.81
CA SER A 99 21.45 -2.03 12.05
C SER A 99 20.71 -1.80 13.38
N ASN A 100 21.03 -0.69 14.05
CA ASN A 100 20.26 -0.16 15.19
C ASN A 100 19.11 0.75 14.74
N ASP A 101 18.84 0.81 13.43
CA ASP A 101 17.69 1.53 12.90
C ASP A 101 16.39 0.88 13.38
N ILE A 102 15.42 1.71 13.71
CA ILE A 102 14.05 1.28 13.96
C ILE A 102 13.14 1.93 12.93
N ILE A 103 12.16 1.17 12.44
CA ILE A 103 11.05 1.74 11.68
C ILE A 103 9.93 2.04 12.65
N LEU A 104 9.42 3.26 12.59
CA LEU A 104 8.22 3.68 13.32
C LEU A 104 7.16 4.09 12.30
N TYR A 105 5.96 3.54 12.44
CA TYR A 105 4.78 3.95 11.69
C TYR A 105 3.88 4.79 12.57
N ALA A 106 3.30 5.84 12.02
CA ALA A 106 2.17 6.47 12.66
C ALA A 106 0.89 5.72 12.29
N LYS A 107 0.11 5.36 13.31
CA LYS A 107 -1.20 4.77 13.08
C LYS A 107 -2.06 5.75 12.28
N GLN A 108 -2.43 5.34 11.07
CA GLN A 108 -3.33 6.13 10.24
C GLN A 108 -4.75 6.09 10.82
N PRO A 109 -5.57 7.14 10.61
CA PRO A 109 -6.99 7.08 10.96
C PRO A 109 -7.64 5.88 10.29
N VAL A 110 -8.47 5.15 11.04
CA VAL A 110 -9.23 4.04 10.49
C VAL A 110 -10.25 4.61 9.50
N PRO A 111 -10.19 4.25 8.20
CA PRO A 111 -11.16 4.74 7.23
C PRO A 111 -12.57 4.23 7.58
N PRO A 112 -13.63 4.98 7.24
CA PRO A 112 -15.00 4.47 7.35
C PRO A 112 -15.13 3.13 6.64
N CYS A 113 -15.71 2.13 7.30
CA CYS A 113 -15.83 0.80 6.72
C CYS A 113 -17.19 0.16 7.01
N ASN A 114 -17.94 -0.11 5.94
CA ASN A 114 -19.29 -0.63 6.03
C ASN A 114 -19.30 -2.17 6.00
N ALA A 115 -19.27 -2.78 7.18
CA ALA A 115 -19.34 -4.24 7.31
C ALA A 115 -20.63 -4.85 6.71
N ASN A 116 -21.73 -4.10 6.64
CA ASN A 116 -22.98 -4.59 6.03
C ASN A 116 -22.90 -4.71 4.49
N GLY A 117 -21.88 -4.08 3.87
CA GLY A 117 -21.59 -4.20 2.44
C GLY A 117 -20.51 -5.24 2.11
N ASN A 118 -20.19 -6.14 3.05
CA ASN A 118 -19.08 -7.10 2.98
C ASN A 118 -17.68 -6.48 2.95
N PHE A 119 -17.54 -5.23 3.41
CA PHE A 119 -16.22 -4.64 3.59
C PHE A 119 -15.62 -5.02 4.95
N ALA A 120 -14.31 -5.23 4.98
CA ALA A 120 -13.54 -5.50 6.18
C ALA A 120 -12.33 -4.57 6.27
N LEU A 121 -11.88 -4.33 7.51
CA LEU A 121 -10.66 -3.59 7.78
C LEU A 121 -9.45 -4.52 7.64
N TYR A 122 -8.45 -4.08 6.87
CA TYR A 122 -7.16 -4.72 6.70
C TYR A 122 -6.09 -3.80 7.29
N GLU A 123 -5.58 -4.15 8.47
CA GLU A 123 -4.50 -3.41 9.14
C GLU A 123 -3.16 -4.07 8.85
N ILE A 124 -2.26 -3.33 8.21
CA ILE A 124 -0.92 -3.80 7.85
C ILE A 124 0.05 -2.64 8.14
N CYS A 125 1.10 -2.89 8.93
CA CYS A 125 2.16 -1.94 9.31
C CYS A 125 1.68 -0.50 9.62
N GLY A 126 0.64 -0.37 10.48
CA GLY A 126 0.11 0.93 10.91
C GLY A 126 -0.79 1.64 9.88
N THR A 127 -0.99 1.04 8.70
CA THR A 127 -1.95 1.50 7.69
C THR A 127 -3.19 0.63 7.75
N THR A 128 -4.37 1.23 7.58
CA THR A 128 -5.65 0.52 7.58
C THR A 128 -6.40 0.78 6.29
N PHE A 129 -6.80 -0.29 5.61
CA PHE A 129 -7.61 -0.24 4.39
C PHE A 129 -9.00 -0.82 4.66
N CYS A 130 -10.03 -0.23 4.07
CA CYS A 130 -11.36 -0.82 4.04
C CYS A 130 -11.58 -1.45 2.67
N LEU A 131 -11.66 -2.78 2.60
CA LEU A 131 -11.73 -3.53 1.34
C LEU A 131 -12.82 -4.58 1.39
N ASN A 132 -13.45 -4.83 0.25
CA ASN A 132 -14.29 -6.00 0.03
C ASN A 132 -13.55 -6.93 -0.94
N LEU A 133 -13.04 -8.04 -0.43
CA LEU A 133 -12.38 -9.08 -1.21
C LEU A 133 -13.45 -10.02 -1.79
N VAL A 134 -13.58 -10.06 -3.12
CA VAL A 134 -14.63 -10.84 -3.77
C VAL A 134 -14.12 -12.23 -4.14
N ASP A 135 -14.72 -13.27 -3.56
CA ASP A 135 -14.33 -14.68 -3.74
C ASP A 135 -14.95 -15.32 -5.00
N SER A 136 -15.04 -14.56 -6.08
CA SER A 136 -15.52 -15.04 -7.39
C SER A 136 -14.83 -14.27 -8.50
N SER A 137 -14.45 -14.98 -9.57
CA SER A 137 -13.82 -14.34 -10.73
C SER A 137 -14.84 -13.82 -11.75
N GLU A 138 -14.56 -12.65 -12.30
CA GLU A 138 -15.39 -11.95 -13.28
C GLU A 138 -14.52 -11.32 -14.37
N GLU A 139 -15.13 -11.03 -15.51
CA GLU A 139 -14.54 -10.15 -16.53
C GLU A 139 -14.32 -8.76 -15.94
N TYR A 140 -13.30 -8.02 -16.40
CA TYR A 140 -12.91 -6.74 -15.80
C TYR A 140 -14.08 -5.76 -15.67
N ASN A 141 -14.85 -5.59 -16.75
CA ASN A 141 -16.00 -4.68 -16.74
C ASN A 141 -17.13 -5.15 -15.81
N ASN A 142 -17.30 -6.46 -15.64
CA ASN A 142 -18.28 -7.02 -14.70
C ASN A 142 -17.81 -6.87 -13.25
N ALA A 143 -16.51 -7.05 -12.99
CA ALA A 143 -15.88 -6.78 -11.70
C ALA A 143 -16.06 -5.31 -11.29
N ARG A 144 -15.76 -4.38 -12.21
CA ARG A 144 -16.00 -2.94 -12.03
C ARG A 144 -17.46 -2.64 -11.71
N ALA A 145 -18.38 -3.13 -12.53
CA ALA A 145 -19.82 -2.94 -12.30
C ALA A 145 -20.31 -3.53 -10.97
N SER A 146 -19.73 -4.65 -10.52
CA SER A 146 -20.02 -5.28 -9.22
C SER A 146 -19.59 -4.41 -8.05
N CYS A 147 -18.45 -3.70 -8.16
CA CYS A 147 -18.05 -2.70 -7.18
C CYS A 147 -18.95 -1.47 -7.23
N ASP A 148 -19.30 -0.96 -8.42
CA ASP A 148 -20.17 0.21 -8.58
C ASP A 148 -21.55 0.00 -7.90
N GLN A 149 -22.12 -1.21 -8.01
CA GLN A 149 -23.39 -1.58 -7.36
C GLN A 149 -23.36 -1.46 -5.83
N LYS A 150 -22.18 -1.45 -5.23
CA LYS A 150 -21.97 -1.31 -3.78
C LYS A 150 -21.55 0.11 -3.38
N ASN A 151 -21.69 1.10 -4.28
CA ASN A 151 -21.18 2.46 -4.11
C ASN A 151 -19.69 2.45 -3.75
N SER A 152 -18.94 1.69 -4.53
CA SER A 152 -17.51 1.40 -4.40
C SER A 152 -16.90 1.29 -5.79
N ARG A 153 -15.59 1.08 -5.89
CA ARG A 153 -14.87 0.92 -7.18
C ARG A 153 -13.81 -0.18 -7.07
N LEU A 154 -13.22 -0.61 -8.19
CA LEU A 154 -12.05 -1.49 -8.12
C LEU A 154 -10.92 -0.78 -7.37
N PHE A 155 -10.11 -1.56 -6.65
CA PHE A 155 -9.03 -1.00 -5.85
C PHE A 155 -8.04 -0.20 -6.72
N ILE A 156 -7.81 1.06 -6.36
CA ILE A 156 -6.84 1.93 -7.03
C ILE A 156 -5.45 1.77 -6.39
N ALA A 157 -4.43 1.43 -7.17
CA ALA A 157 -3.08 1.23 -6.67
C ALA A 157 -2.11 2.33 -7.13
N ASP A 158 -2.58 3.58 -7.08
CA ASP A 158 -1.98 4.82 -7.60
C ASP A 158 -0.81 5.39 -6.78
N THR A 159 -0.50 4.78 -5.65
CA THR A 159 0.68 5.10 -4.83
C THR A 159 1.41 3.83 -4.45
N MET A 160 2.70 3.91 -4.15
CA MET A 160 3.49 2.73 -3.72
C MET A 160 2.93 2.05 -2.47
N VAL A 161 2.35 2.80 -1.54
CA VAL A 161 1.68 2.26 -0.35
C VAL A 161 0.48 1.40 -0.77
N ARG A 162 -0.37 1.94 -1.65
CA ARG A 162 -1.59 1.27 -2.13
C ARG A 162 -1.23 0.06 -3.00
N PHE A 163 -0.25 0.20 -3.88
CA PHE A 163 0.28 -0.88 -4.69
C PHE A 163 0.86 -2.02 -3.85
N SER A 164 1.65 -1.71 -2.82
CA SER A 164 2.21 -2.77 -1.96
C SER A 164 1.16 -3.50 -1.12
N VAL A 165 0.07 -2.82 -0.71
CA VAL A 165 -1.09 -3.50 -0.10
C VAL A 165 -1.81 -4.38 -1.10
N PHE A 166 -2.10 -3.86 -2.29
CA PHE A 166 -2.75 -4.63 -3.36
C PHE A 166 -1.94 -5.90 -3.65
N TRP A 167 -0.64 -5.74 -3.91
CA TRP A 167 0.28 -6.85 -4.15
C TRP A 167 0.27 -7.86 -3.00
N HIS A 168 0.41 -7.41 -1.75
CA HIS A 168 0.41 -8.30 -0.60
C HIS A 168 -0.88 -9.10 -0.46
N ILE A 169 -2.04 -8.44 -0.58
CA ILE A 169 -3.35 -9.08 -0.46
C ILE A 169 -3.57 -10.06 -1.61
N SER A 170 -3.25 -9.68 -2.85
CA SER A 170 -3.31 -10.58 -4.01
C SER A 170 -2.47 -11.83 -3.78
N ARG A 171 -1.18 -11.69 -3.44
CA ARG A 171 -0.27 -12.84 -3.31
C ARG A 171 -0.55 -13.75 -2.12
N GLU A 172 -1.08 -13.23 -1.01
CA GLU A 172 -1.19 -13.97 0.26
C GLU A 172 -2.63 -14.36 0.63
N LYS A 173 -3.65 -13.68 0.10
CA LYS A 173 -5.06 -13.89 0.45
C LYS A 173 -5.89 -14.45 -0.69
N MET A 174 -5.48 -14.27 -1.95
CA MET A 174 -6.21 -14.80 -3.10
C MET A 174 -5.71 -16.18 -3.51
N SER A 175 -6.57 -16.93 -4.21
CA SER A 175 -6.20 -18.23 -4.76
C SER A 175 -5.01 -18.10 -5.74
N PHE A 176 -4.15 -19.13 -5.76
CA PHE A 176 -3.04 -19.20 -6.72
C PHE A 176 -3.52 -19.48 -8.15
N GLU A 177 -4.75 -19.98 -8.30
CA GLU A 177 -5.29 -20.44 -9.59
C GLU A 177 -5.93 -19.35 -10.44
N ALA A 178 -5.95 -18.10 -9.98
CA ALA A 178 -6.64 -17.05 -10.71
C ALA A 178 -6.09 -15.66 -10.42
N ASP A 179 -5.82 -14.93 -11.48
CA ASP A 179 -5.23 -13.60 -11.49
C ASP A 179 -6.18 -12.56 -10.89
N VAL A 180 -5.63 -11.40 -10.51
CA VAL A 180 -6.37 -10.39 -9.73
C VAL A 180 -6.37 -9.04 -10.44
N TRP A 181 -7.55 -8.56 -10.82
CA TRP A 181 -7.77 -7.23 -11.39
C TRP A 181 -7.46 -6.11 -10.39
N VAL A 182 -6.81 -5.06 -10.87
CA VAL A 182 -6.70 -3.76 -10.21
C VAL A 182 -7.48 -2.72 -11.03
N GLY A 183 -7.94 -1.63 -10.43
CA GLY A 183 -8.71 -0.60 -11.14
C GLY A 183 -7.88 0.27 -12.10
N LEU A 184 -7.03 -0.34 -12.94
CA LEU A 184 -6.17 0.32 -13.93
C LEU A 184 -6.40 -0.30 -15.30
N ASN A 185 -6.67 0.55 -16.29
CA ASN A 185 -6.95 0.11 -17.67
C ASN A 185 -6.61 1.23 -18.66
N ASP A 186 -6.44 0.89 -19.93
CA ASP A 186 -6.29 1.84 -21.04
C ASP A 186 -7.34 1.63 -22.15
N ILE A 187 -8.47 0.98 -21.81
CA ILE A 187 -9.64 0.72 -22.67
C ILE A 187 -10.07 1.94 -23.49
N ALA A 188 -9.99 3.14 -22.91
CA ALA A 188 -10.42 4.36 -23.57
C ALA A 188 -9.41 4.85 -24.63
N THR A 189 -8.11 4.64 -24.40
CA THR A 189 -7.03 5.08 -25.28
C THR A 189 -5.79 4.24 -25.00
N GLU A 190 -5.51 3.32 -25.91
CA GLU A 190 -4.31 2.46 -25.93
C GLU A 190 -3.03 3.22 -25.52
N GLY A 191 -2.28 2.64 -24.58
CA GLY A 191 -1.04 3.19 -24.04
C GLY A 191 -1.26 4.32 -23.02
N THR A 192 -2.50 4.69 -22.71
CA THR A 192 -2.86 5.69 -21.71
C THR A 192 -3.66 5.06 -20.58
N PHE A 193 -2.94 4.46 -19.62
CA PHE A 193 -3.57 3.84 -18.46
C PHE A 193 -4.16 4.89 -17.51
N VAL A 194 -5.38 4.62 -17.06
CA VAL A 194 -6.20 5.47 -16.19
C VAL A 194 -6.77 4.62 -15.07
N TRP A 195 -6.74 5.17 -13.86
CA TRP A 195 -7.36 4.54 -12.69
C TRP A 195 -8.88 4.68 -12.72
N ASP A 196 -9.60 3.84 -11.99
CA ASP A 196 -11.06 3.82 -11.99
C ASP A 196 -11.73 5.13 -11.49
N ASP A 197 -10.97 6.04 -10.87
CA ASP A 197 -11.39 7.39 -10.49
C ASP A 197 -11.14 8.46 -11.57
N GLY A 198 -10.53 8.07 -12.68
CA GLY A 198 -10.23 8.94 -13.82
C GLY A 198 -8.85 9.58 -13.78
N GLU A 199 -8.06 9.39 -12.72
CA GLU A 199 -6.70 9.92 -12.67
C GLU A 199 -5.76 9.08 -13.56
N PRO A 200 -4.90 9.72 -14.37
CA PRO A 200 -3.95 9.00 -15.21
C PRO A 200 -2.87 8.31 -14.37
N LEU A 201 -2.33 7.20 -14.89
CA LEU A 201 -1.13 6.59 -14.33
C LEU A 201 0.04 7.59 -14.36
N SER A 202 0.60 7.91 -13.19
CA SER A 202 1.73 8.84 -13.11
C SER A 202 3.02 8.23 -13.64
N ASP A 203 3.93 9.07 -14.15
CA ASP A 203 5.25 8.64 -14.63
C ASP A 203 6.06 7.93 -13.55
N GLU A 204 5.91 8.33 -12.28
CA GLU A 204 6.54 7.70 -11.14
C GLU A 204 6.04 6.26 -10.98
N MET A 205 4.71 6.08 -10.91
CA MET A 205 4.11 4.77 -10.74
C MET A 205 4.41 3.84 -11.92
N ASN A 206 4.35 4.37 -13.15
CA ASN A 206 4.63 3.64 -14.38
C ASN A 206 6.04 2.99 -14.39
N GLN A 207 7.01 3.56 -13.68
CA GLN A 207 8.36 2.98 -13.59
C GLN A 207 8.46 1.76 -12.67
N TYR A 208 7.54 1.62 -11.71
CA TYR A 208 7.69 0.67 -10.60
C TYR A 208 6.63 -0.42 -10.52
N ILE A 209 5.44 -0.22 -11.08
CA ILE A 209 4.33 -1.17 -10.88
C ILE A 209 4.30 -2.32 -11.89
N TRP A 210 4.77 -2.13 -13.11
CA TRP A 210 4.67 -3.16 -14.15
C TRP A 210 5.67 -4.30 -13.92
N ASP A 211 5.31 -5.50 -14.36
CA ASP A 211 6.22 -6.62 -14.45
C ASP A 211 7.27 -6.41 -15.55
N ASP A 212 8.32 -7.23 -15.56
CA ASP A 212 9.38 -7.09 -16.56
C ASP A 212 8.83 -7.39 -17.98
N GLY A 213 8.87 -6.37 -18.84
CA GLY A 213 8.35 -6.45 -20.20
C GLY A 213 6.89 -6.01 -20.36
N GLN A 214 6.22 -5.57 -19.28
CA GLN A 214 4.85 -5.06 -19.31
C GLN A 214 4.77 -3.52 -19.23
N PRO A 215 3.68 -2.91 -19.71
CA PRO A 215 2.60 -3.53 -20.49
C PRO A 215 3.06 -3.83 -21.93
N ASN A 216 2.62 -4.94 -22.52
CA ASN A 216 3.08 -5.40 -23.84
C ASN A 216 2.00 -5.40 -24.92
N ASN A 217 0.74 -5.19 -24.52
CA ASN A 217 -0.45 -5.20 -25.33
C ASN A 217 -0.55 -6.41 -26.28
N ASN A 218 -0.39 -7.63 -25.74
CA ASN A 218 -0.34 -8.84 -26.56
C ASN A 218 -1.75 -9.28 -27.00
N GLY A 219 -2.20 -8.68 -28.10
CA GLY A 219 -3.49 -8.99 -28.70
C GLY A 219 -4.64 -8.22 -28.07
N ASN A 220 -4.42 -6.92 -27.81
CA ASN A 220 -5.40 -5.96 -27.30
C ASN A 220 -5.73 -6.21 -25.82
N GLU A 221 -4.69 -6.19 -25.00
CA GLU A 221 -4.73 -6.36 -23.54
C GLU A 221 -4.84 -4.98 -22.89
N ASP A 222 -6.05 -4.64 -22.41
CA ASP A 222 -6.33 -3.27 -21.96
C ASP A 222 -6.53 -3.14 -20.43
N CYS A 223 -6.43 -4.25 -19.68
CA CYS A 223 -6.81 -4.33 -18.27
C CYS A 223 -5.68 -4.87 -17.40
N ALA A 224 -5.36 -4.19 -16.29
CA ALA A 224 -4.21 -4.56 -15.47
C ALA A 224 -4.55 -5.56 -14.36
N GLU A 225 -3.65 -6.53 -14.15
CA GLU A 225 -3.78 -7.58 -13.13
C GLU A 225 -2.46 -7.96 -12.44
N VAL A 226 -2.58 -8.67 -11.32
CA VAL A 226 -1.50 -9.49 -10.75
C VAL A 226 -1.64 -10.91 -11.25
N ARG A 227 -0.59 -11.41 -11.91
CA ARG A 227 -0.50 -12.80 -12.38
C ARG A 227 -0.19 -13.75 -11.22
N GLN A 228 -1.22 -14.38 -10.66
CA GLN A 228 -1.12 -15.30 -9.53
C GLN A 228 -0.42 -16.60 -9.90
N SER A 229 -0.69 -17.11 -11.10
CA SER A 229 -0.09 -18.34 -11.63
C SER A 229 1.43 -18.22 -11.86
N ASP A 230 1.94 -17.00 -12.01
CA ASP A 230 3.36 -16.72 -12.15
C ASP A 230 4.01 -16.40 -10.79
N ALA A 231 4.66 -17.40 -10.21
CA ALA A 231 5.42 -17.24 -8.96
C ALA A 231 6.59 -16.23 -9.09
N GLY A 232 7.09 -16.01 -10.31
CA GLY A 232 8.20 -15.12 -10.61
C GLY A 232 7.79 -13.68 -10.94
N SER A 233 6.49 -13.42 -11.14
CA SER A 233 5.98 -12.08 -11.45
C SER A 233 6.33 -11.08 -10.36
N LYS A 234 6.71 -9.88 -10.79
CA LYS A 234 7.23 -8.81 -9.93
C LYS A 234 6.40 -7.53 -9.95
N GLY A 235 5.31 -7.52 -10.70
CA GLY A 235 4.45 -6.36 -10.89
C GLY A 235 3.18 -6.71 -11.64
N LEU A 236 2.49 -5.70 -12.16
CA LEU A 236 1.27 -5.83 -12.95
C LEU A 236 1.57 -6.33 -14.36
N SER A 237 0.58 -7.01 -14.93
CA SER A 237 0.48 -7.29 -16.36
C SER A 237 -0.76 -6.58 -16.89
N ASP A 238 -0.71 -6.05 -18.11
CA ASP A 238 -1.92 -5.92 -18.91
C ASP A 238 -2.38 -7.32 -19.37
N GLU A 239 -3.68 -7.48 -19.51
CA GLU A 239 -4.35 -8.71 -19.96
C GLU A 239 -5.71 -8.35 -20.59
N LYS A 240 -6.29 -9.28 -21.34
CA LYS A 240 -7.59 -9.11 -22.00
C LYS A 240 -8.69 -9.00 -20.97
N CYS A 241 -9.44 -7.91 -21.07
CA CYS A 241 -10.54 -7.58 -20.16
C CYS A 241 -11.69 -8.61 -20.13
N ASP A 242 -11.80 -9.49 -21.13
CA ASP A 242 -12.81 -10.55 -21.22
C ASP A 242 -12.39 -11.88 -20.56
N LEU A 243 -11.18 -11.94 -20.00
CA LEU A 243 -10.78 -13.03 -19.11
C LEU A 243 -11.33 -12.82 -17.70
N LYS A 244 -11.40 -13.90 -16.93
CA LYS A 244 -11.96 -13.87 -15.57
C LYS A 244 -10.85 -13.78 -14.54
N GLY A 245 -10.88 -12.71 -13.75
CA GLY A 245 -9.98 -12.47 -12.63
C GLY A 245 -10.75 -12.22 -11.34
N TYR A 246 -10.12 -12.50 -10.21
CA TYR A 246 -10.58 -12.06 -8.89
C TYR A 246 -10.36 -10.54 -8.77
N TYR A 247 -11.00 -9.91 -7.79
CA TYR A 247 -10.91 -8.46 -7.64
C TYR A 247 -11.26 -8.02 -6.22
N PHE A 248 -10.84 -6.80 -5.88
CA PHE A 248 -11.19 -6.15 -4.62
C PHE A 248 -11.91 -4.85 -4.92
N CYS A 249 -12.92 -4.54 -4.12
CA CYS A 249 -13.55 -3.23 -4.14
C CYS A 249 -13.06 -2.38 -2.97
N GLU A 250 -12.94 -1.07 -3.20
CA GLU A 250 -12.77 -0.05 -2.16
C GLU A 250 -13.92 0.95 -2.16
N PRO A 251 -14.32 1.50 -0.99
CA PRO A 251 -15.28 2.61 -0.94
C PRO A 251 -14.82 3.82 -1.76
N LEU A 252 -15.79 4.61 -2.25
CA LEU A 252 -15.56 5.91 -2.90
C LEU A 252 -15.07 6.99 -1.93
#